data_AF-A0A074M4B4-F1
#
_entry.id   AF-A0A074M4B4-F1
#
_cell.length_a   1.000
_cell.length_b   1.000
_cell.length_c   1.000
_cell.angle_alpha   90.00
_cell.angle_beta   90.00
_cell.angle_gamma   90.00
#
_symmetry.space_group_name_H-M   'P 1'
#
loop_
_entity.id
_entity.type
_entity.pdbx_description
1 polymer ?
#
loop_
_entity_poly.entity_id
_entity_poly.type
_entity_poly.pdbx_seq_one_letter_code
_entity_poly.pdbx_strand_id
1 'polypeptide(L)' 'MADYSLLKALIIDRGFKSPRQFFEEHKEKINERTLYNVMNNKIKQLPNDFIDSICDALDVEPGDWIKRKTGD' A
#
# COMPACT_ATOMS: atom_id res chain seq x y z
N MET A 1 -6.55 5.38 14.26
CA MET A 1 -6.69 4.35 13.21
C MET A 1 -5.73 4.69 12.08
N ALA A 2 -4.98 3.73 11.52
CA ALA A 2 -4.07 4.03 10.41
C ALA A 2 -4.88 4.36 9.14
N ASP A 3 -4.35 5.25 8.32
CA ASP A 3 -4.87 5.64 7.02
C ASP A 3 -3.87 5.26 5.94
N TYR A 4 -4.36 4.56 4.92
CA TYR A 4 -3.58 4.03 3.80
C TYR A 4 -4.01 4.64 2.45
N SER A 5 -4.80 5.72 2.47
CA SER A 5 -5.33 6.34 1.25
C SER A 5 -4.22 6.88 0.33
N LEU A 6 -3.07 7.22 0.92
CA LEU A 6 -1.89 7.70 0.21
C LEU A 6 -1.21 6.64 -0.66
N LEU A 7 -1.35 5.35 -0.34
CA LEU A 7 -0.66 4.31 -1.11
C LEU A 7 -1.09 4.31 -2.57
N LYS A 8 -2.37 4.60 -2.86
CA LYS A 8 -2.85 4.72 -4.24
C LYS A 8 -2.13 5.84 -4.98
N ALA A 9 -2.00 7.01 -4.37
CA ALA A 9 -1.32 8.14 -4.98
C ALA A 9 0.17 7.84 -5.21
N LEU A 10 0.81 7.19 -4.24
CA LEU A 10 2.21 6.82 -4.30
C LEU A 10 2.50 5.80 -5.42
N ILE A 11 1.61 4.81 -5.61
CA ILE A 11 1.70 3.88 -6.75
C ILE A 11 1.67 4.64 -8.08
N ILE A 12 0.80 5.65 -8.23
CA ILE A 12 0.74 6.45 -9.46
C ILE A 12 1.99 7.32 -9.64
N ASP A 13 2.46 7.95 -8.56
CA ASP A 13 3.65 8.80 -8.54
C ASP A 13 4.91 8.03 -8.97
N ARG A 14 5.02 6.75 -8.56
CA ARG A 14 6.10 5.85 -8.96
C ARG A 14 5.98 5.29 -10.38
N GLY A 15 5.01 5.76 -11.17
CA GLY A 15 4.91 5.48 -12.61
C GLY A 15 3.95 4.36 -12.99
N PHE A 16 3.27 3.72 -12.03
CA PHE A 16 2.25 2.73 -12.34
C PHE A 16 0.95 3.43 -12.77
N LYS A 17 0.25 2.90 -13.78
CA LYS A 17 -1.02 3.50 -14.25
C LYS A 17 -2.18 3.28 -13.28
N SER A 18 -2.11 2.21 -12.47
CA SER A 18 -3.15 1.86 -11.51
C SER A 18 -2.65 0.89 -10.45
N PRO A 19 -3.33 0.78 -9.28
CA PRO A 19 -3.06 -0.27 -8.30
C PRO A 19 -3.19 -1.69 -8.85
N ARG A 20 -4.03 -1.87 -9.89
CA ARG A 20 -4.17 -3.15 -10.58
C ARG A 20 -2.92 -3.49 -11.39
N GLN A 21 -2.37 -2.54 -12.13
CA GLN A 21 -1.11 -2.76 -12.86
C GLN A 21 0.01 -3.11 -11.87
N PHE A 22 0.14 -2.34 -10.80
CA PHE A 22 1.10 -2.62 -9.73
C PHE A 22 0.93 -4.04 -9.16
N PHE A 23 -0.31 -4.46 -8.88
CA PHE A 23 -0.55 -5.84 -8.46
C PHE A 23 -0.09 -6.86 -9.49
N GLU A 24 -0.43 -6.71 -10.77
CA GLU A 24 -0.03 -7.66 -11.82
C GLU A 24 1.49 -7.81 -11.93
N GLU A 25 2.24 -6.72 -11.74
CA GLU A 25 3.72 -6.71 -11.79
C GLU A 25 4.36 -7.29 -10.53
N HIS A 26 3.65 -7.32 -9.39
CA HIS A 26 4.16 -7.77 -8.09
C HIS A 26 3.35 -8.91 -7.44
N LYS A 27 2.49 -9.59 -8.20
CA LYS A 27 1.51 -10.59 -7.71
C LYS A 27 2.13 -11.80 -6.98
N GLU A 28 3.43 -12.00 -7.16
CA GLU A 28 4.22 -13.06 -6.53
C GLU A 28 4.49 -12.77 -5.05
N LYS A 29 4.59 -11.49 -4.69
CA LYS A 29 4.86 -11.00 -3.33
C LYS A 29 3.63 -10.37 -2.69
N ILE A 30 2.73 -9.82 -3.49
CA ILE A 30 1.60 -9.00 -3.02
C ILE A 30 0.29 -9.75 -3.21
N ASN A 31 -0.46 -9.90 -2.13
CA ASN A 31 -1.78 -10.51 -2.17
C ASN A 31 -2.86 -9.50 -2.60
N GLU A 32 -3.61 -9.82 -3.67
CA GLU A 32 -4.65 -8.94 -4.25
C GLU A 32 -5.69 -8.52 -3.22
N ARG A 33 -6.18 -9.47 -2.40
CA ARG A 33 -7.20 -9.20 -1.39
C ARG A 33 -6.68 -8.24 -0.32
N THR A 34 -5.42 -8.39 0.06
CA THR A 34 -4.77 -7.49 1.03
C THR A 34 -4.62 -6.09 0.43
N LEU A 35 -4.11 -5.99 -0.80
CA LEU A 35 -4.01 -4.72 -1.52
C LEU A 35 -5.38 -4.03 -1.63
N TYR A 36 -6.42 -4.76 -2.02
CA TYR A 36 -7.79 -4.23 -2.07
C TYR A 36 -8.26 -3.73 -0.70
N ASN A 37 -8.03 -4.48 0.37
CA ASN A 37 -8.40 -4.06 1.72
C ASN A 37 -7.65 -2.79 2.16
N VAL A 38 -6.37 -2.66 1.81
CA VAL A 38 -5.55 -1.46 2.08
C VAL A 38 -6.10 -0.26 1.31
N MET A 39 -6.32 -0.40 0.01
CA MET A 39 -6.87 0.66 -0.85
C MET A 39 -8.22 1.20 -0.35
N ASN A 40 -8.99 0.37 0.35
CA ASN A 40 -10.30 0.72 0.89
C ASN A 40 -10.28 0.99 2.40
N ASN A 41 -9.11 1.08 3.04
CA ASN A 41 -8.97 1.22 4.50
C ASN A 41 -9.79 0.18 5.32
N LYS A 42 -10.02 -1.01 4.76
CA LYS A 42 -10.80 -2.11 5.37
C LYS A 42 -9.97 -3.02 6.28
N ILE A 43 -8.67 -2.77 6.38
CA ILE A 43 -7.75 -3.55 7.20
C ILE A 43 -7.29 -2.75 8.41
N LYS A 44 -7.32 -3.38 9.59
CA LYS A 44 -6.88 -2.73 10.85
C LYS A 44 -5.37 -2.81 11.03
N GLN A 45 -4.76 -3.91 10.61
CA GLN A 45 -3.34 -4.18 10.76
C GLN A 45 -2.81 -4.86 9.50
N LEU A 46 -1.71 -4.32 8.98
CA LEU A 46 -1.01 -4.84 7.83
C LEU A 46 -0.04 -5.97 8.24
N PRO A 47 0.08 -7.05 7.44
CA PRO A 47 1.18 -8.00 7.59
C PRO A 47 2.52 -7.30 7.34
N ASN A 48 3.56 -7.63 8.12
CA ASN A 48 4.89 -7.04 7.94
C ASN A 48 5.45 -7.36 6.55
N ASP A 49 5.33 -8.61 6.09
CA ASP A 49 5.77 -9.03 4.75
C ASP A 49 5.11 -8.22 3.63
N PHE A 50 3.87 -7.80 3.82
CA PHE A 50 3.16 -6.93 2.87
C PHE A 50 3.76 -5.52 2.88
N ILE A 51 4.03 -4.96 4.05
CA ILE A 51 4.66 -3.64 4.18
C ILE A 51 6.02 -3.66 3.50
N ASP A 52 6.87 -4.64 3.83
CA ASP A 52 8.19 -4.82 3.22
C ASP A 52 8.08 -4.96 1.69
N SER A 53 7.15 -5.77 1.19
CA SER A 53 6.96 -5.95 -0.26
C SER A 53 6.55 -4.66 -0.97
N ILE A 54 5.73 -3.81 -0.35
CA ILE A 54 5.34 -2.51 -0.89
C ILE A 54 6.52 -1.54 -0.88
N CYS A 55 7.27 -1.50 0.23
CA CYS A 55 8.40 -0.61 0.40
C CYS A 55 9.54 -0.96 -0.57
N ASP A 56 9.84 -2.25 -0.75
CA ASP A 56 10.77 -2.79 -1.75
C ASP A 56 10.33 -2.45 -3.18
N ALA A 57 9.04 -2.66 -3.50
CA ALA A 57 8.53 -2.46 -4.85
C ALA A 57 8.46 -0.98 -5.27
N LEU A 58 8.18 -0.08 -4.32
CA LEU A 58 7.99 1.34 -4.59
C LEU A 58 9.21 2.19 -4.22
N ASP A 59 10.24 1.60 -3.62
CA ASP A 59 11.43 2.27 -3.09
C ASP A 59 11.04 3.44 -2.15
N VAL A 60 10.29 3.09 -1.10
CA VAL A 60 9.74 4.02 -0.09
C VAL A 60 9.77 3.42 1.31
N GLU A 61 9.60 4.28 2.31
CA GLU A 61 9.47 3.84 3.68
C GLU A 61 7.98 3.69 4.09
N PRO A 62 7.67 2.87 5.11
CA PRO A 62 6.30 2.71 5.59
C PRO A 62 5.66 4.05 6.01
N GLY A 63 6.47 4.97 6.55
CA GLY A 63 6.02 6.29 6.99
C GLY A 63 5.52 7.21 5.88
N ASP A 64 5.89 6.95 4.62
CA ASP A 64 5.45 7.75 3.47
C ASP A 64 3.95 7.58 3.22
N TRP A 65 3.44 6.36 3.34
CA TRP A 65 2.07 6.01 2.96
C TRP A 65 1.19 5.52 4.12
N ILE A 66 1.77 5.11 5.25
CA ILE A 66 1.03 4.74 6.46
C ILE A 66 0.96 5.96 7.39
N LYS A 67 -0.19 6.65 7.39
CA LYS A 67 -0.40 7.78 8.31
C LYS A 67 -1.20 7.33 9.52
N ARG A 68 -0.78 7.75 10.71
CA ARG A 68 -1.65 7.65 11.90
C ARG A 68 -2.68 8.76 11.79
N LYS A 69 -3.98 8.44 11.89
CA LYS A 69 -4.98 9.47 12.21
C LYS A 69 -4.67 9.97 13.62
N THR A 70 -3.95 11.08 13.72
CA THR A 70 -3.92 11.89 14.93
C THR A 70 -5.31 12.50 15.03
N GLY A 71 -6.08 12.08 16.04
CA GLY A 71 -7.31 12.78 16.40
C GLY A 71 -6.88 14.09 17.05
N ASP A 72 -7.20 15.19 16.39
CA ASP A 72 -7.43 16.49 17.05
C ASP A 72 -8.90 16.50 17.51
#